data_AF-A0A7S2R4P1-F1
#
_entry.id   AF-A0A7S2R4P1-F1
#
_cell.length_a   1.000
_cell.length_b   1.000
_cell.length_c   1.000
_cell.angle_alpha   90.00
_cell.angle_beta   90.00
_cell.angle_gamma   90.00
#
_symmetry.space_group_name_H-M   'P 1'
#
loop_
_entity.id
_entity.type
_entity.pdbx_description
1 polymer ?
#
loop_
_entity_poly.entity_id
_entity_poly.type
_entity_poly.pdbx_seq_one_letter_code
_entity_poly.pdbx_strand_id
1 'polypeptide(L)'
;VIAVFCADLQPSHGRINRIVELEKEANMRDPNYMAVLPVASTFLTSGSNFLTKAMTDSLSTLQPMPTMESAESWAVKNTSLMIQMYTMAAQSHDGLGTCIMEGFDARRAKEILNIPQDRYALPMMVATG
;
A
#
# COMPACT_ATOMS: atom_id res chain seq x y z
N VAL A 1 -7.28 -7.76 23.57
CA VAL A 1 -7.78 -7.67 22.17
C VAL A 1 -6.60 -7.71 21.21
N ILE A 2 -6.74 -8.25 19.99
CA ILE A 2 -5.69 -8.22 18.97
C ILE A 2 -6.21 -7.44 17.76
N ALA A 3 -5.53 -6.35 17.41
CA ALA A 3 -5.75 -5.60 16.19
C ALA A 3 -4.84 -6.12 15.08
N VAL A 4 -5.42 -6.44 13.92
CA VAL A 4 -4.71 -7.00 12.77
C VAL A 4 -4.75 -5.97 11.63
N PHE A 5 -3.57 -5.55 11.18
CA PHE A 5 -3.44 -4.51 10.15
C PHE A 5 -3.16 -5.15 8.79
N CYS A 6 -3.97 -4.80 7.80
CA CYS A 6 -3.88 -5.36 6.45
C CYS A 6 -3.28 -4.32 5.49
N ALA A 7 -2.10 -4.60 4.96
CA ALA A 7 -1.47 -3.79 3.92
C ALA A 7 -1.98 -4.23 2.54
N ASP A 8 -2.59 -3.33 1.78
CA ASP A 8 -3.14 -3.63 0.45
C ASP A 8 -2.04 -3.64 -0.62
N LEU A 9 -1.78 -4.81 -1.19
CA LEU A 9 -0.76 -5.04 -2.22
C LEU A 9 -1.23 -4.69 -3.62
N GLN A 10 -2.53 -4.45 -3.81
CA GLN A 10 -3.13 -4.16 -5.11
C GLN A 10 -3.81 -2.77 -5.10
N PRO A 11 -3.07 -1.68 -4.81
CA PRO A 11 -3.66 -0.34 -4.71
C PRO A 11 -4.29 0.11 -6.03
N SER A 12 -3.74 -0.32 -7.16
CA SER A 12 -4.11 0.08 -8.52
C SER A 12 -5.14 -0.81 -9.20
N HIS A 13 -5.26 -2.08 -8.78
CA HIS A 13 -6.11 -3.06 -9.45
C HIS A 13 -7.60 -2.70 -9.25
N GLY A 14 -8.31 -2.43 -10.35
CA GLY A 14 -9.73 -2.04 -10.35
C GLY A 14 -10.03 -0.61 -9.86
N ARG A 15 -9.20 -0.03 -8.98
CA ARG A 15 -9.45 1.31 -8.41
C ARG A 15 -9.21 2.45 -9.38
N ILE A 16 -8.19 2.36 -10.24
CA ILE A 16 -7.88 3.42 -11.22
C ILE A 16 -9.05 3.63 -12.18
N ASN A 17 -9.63 2.54 -12.69
CA ASN A 17 -10.78 2.62 -13.60
C ASN A 17 -11.97 3.29 -12.91
N ARG A 18 -12.23 2.94 -11.64
CA ARG A 18 -13.29 3.58 -10.88
C ARG A 18 -13.03 5.06 -10.61
N ILE A 19 -11.79 5.44 -10.32
CA ILE A 19 -11.41 6.86 -10.15
C ILE A 19 -11.63 7.63 -11.46
N VAL A 20 -11.22 7.05 -12.59
CA VAL A 20 -11.41 7.65 -13.92
C VAL A 20 -12.90 7.82 -14.25
N GLU A 21 -13.73 6.82 -13.93
CA GLU A 21 -15.18 6.92 -14.07
C GLU A 21 -15.76 8.03 -13.20
N LEU A 22 -15.44 8.07 -11.91
CA LEU A 22 -15.91 9.10 -10.98
C LEU A 22 -15.50 10.51 -11.42
N GLU A 23 -14.29 10.66 -11.94
CA GLU A 23 -13.79 11.94 -12.45
C GLU A 23 -14.45 12.36 -13.76
N LYS A 24 -14.81 11.40 -14.62
CA LYS A 24 -15.64 11.63 -15.81
C LYS A 24 -17.07 12.02 -15.42
N GLU A 25 -17.66 11.34 -14.44
CA GLU A 25 -18.98 11.65 -13.89
C GLU A 25 -19.02 13.05 -13.25
N ALA A 26 -17.96 13.44 -12.55
CA ALA A 26 -17.86 14.76 -11.92
C ALA A 26 -17.58 15.90 -12.91
N ASN A 27 -17.14 15.60 -14.14
CA ASN A 27 -16.83 16.57 -15.21
C ASN A 27 -15.95 17.76 -14.77
N MET A 28 -15.02 17.53 -13.83
CA MET A 28 -14.20 18.59 -13.21
C MET A 28 -12.76 18.64 -13.73
N ARG A 29 -12.37 17.74 -14.63
CA ARG A 29 -10.98 17.62 -15.11
C ARG A 29 -10.86 17.68 -16.62
N ASP A 30 -9.72 18.18 -17.09
CA ASP A 30 -9.40 18.32 -18.50
C ASP A 30 -9.38 16.95 -19.21
N PRO A 31 -9.97 16.81 -20.41
CA PRO A 31 -10.01 15.55 -21.14
C PRO A 31 -8.64 14.94 -21.44
N ASN A 32 -7.61 15.77 -21.65
CA ASN A 32 -6.26 15.29 -21.92
C ASN A 32 -5.63 14.69 -20.67
N TYR A 33 -5.87 15.29 -19.50
CA TYR A 33 -5.42 14.74 -18.23
C TYR A 33 -6.04 13.37 -17.96
N MET A 34 -7.35 13.21 -18.24
CA MET A 34 -8.08 11.96 -18.09
C MET A 34 -7.56 10.83 -19.00
N ALA A 35 -6.96 11.16 -20.15
CA ALA A 35 -6.35 10.19 -21.05
C ALA A 35 -4.98 9.69 -20.55
N VAL A 36 -4.23 10.55 -19.85
CA VAL A 36 -2.88 10.24 -19.36
C VAL A 36 -2.91 9.58 -17.98
N LEU A 37 -3.93 9.88 -17.17
CA LEU A 37 -4.04 9.42 -15.79
C LEU A 37 -3.92 7.89 -15.62
N PRO A 38 -4.61 7.03 -16.40
CA PRO A 38 -4.48 5.58 -16.26
C PRO A 38 -3.06 5.06 -16.57
N VAL A 39 -2.40 5.70 -17.54
CA VAL A 39 -1.04 5.33 -17.98
C VAL A 39 -0.02 5.73 -16.92
N ALA A 40 -0.11 6.97 -16.44
CA ALA A 40 0.77 7.48 -15.39
C ALA A 40 0.57 6.73 -14.06
N SER A 41 -0.67 6.44 -13.68
CA SER A 41 -0.96 5.69 -12.46
C SER A 41 -0.41 4.26 -12.55
N THR A 42 -0.54 3.59 -13.70
CA THR A 42 0.02 2.25 -13.90
C THR A 42 1.54 2.26 -13.85
N PHE A 43 2.20 3.26 -14.44
CA PHE A 43 3.65 3.43 -14.34
C PHE A 43 4.12 3.58 -12.89
N LEU A 44 3.42 4.40 -12.10
CA LEU A 44 3.80 4.71 -10.71
C LEU A 44 3.45 3.61 -9.71
N THR A 45 2.39 2.83 -9.94
CA THR A 45 1.95 1.77 -9.01
C THR A 45 2.39 0.37 -9.41
N SER A 46 2.57 0.09 -10.71
CA SER A 46 2.86 -1.26 -11.17
C SER A 46 4.34 -1.62 -11.14
N GLY A 47 5.26 -0.69 -10.85
CA GLY A 47 6.65 -0.92 -10.45
C GLY A 47 7.55 -1.82 -11.31
N SER A 48 7.09 -2.48 -12.38
CA SER A 48 7.81 -3.60 -12.98
C SER A 48 7.30 -3.99 -14.37
N ASN A 49 7.30 -3.06 -15.32
CA ASN A 49 7.52 -3.49 -16.69
C ASN A 49 9.02 -3.47 -16.93
N PHE A 50 9.59 -4.56 -17.44
CA PHE A 50 11.01 -4.67 -17.83
C PHE A 50 11.52 -3.43 -18.58
N LEU A 51 10.64 -2.82 -19.39
CA LEU A 51 10.88 -1.59 -20.13
C LEU A 51 11.17 -0.37 -19.23
N THR A 52 10.42 -0.18 -18.14
CA THR A 52 10.60 0.98 -17.25
C THR A 52 11.89 0.84 -16.46
N LYS A 53 12.21 -0.38 -16.00
CA LYS A 53 13.48 -0.68 -15.33
C LYS A 53 14.69 -0.45 -16.24
N ALA A 54 14.62 -0.88 -17.50
CA ALA A 54 15.68 -0.66 -18.49
C ALA A 54 15.88 0.85 -18.81
N MET A 55 14.80 1.64 -18.83
CA MET A 55 14.91 3.09 -19.01
C MET A 55 15.49 3.79 -17.78
N THR A 56 15.05 3.40 -16.58
CA THR A 56 15.58 3.91 -15.30
C THR A 56 17.07 3.57 -15.15
N ASP A 57 17.50 2.35 -15.48
CA ASP A 57 18.90 1.90 -15.40
C ASP A 57 19.80 2.64 -16.40
N SER A 58 19.32 2.92 -17.61
CA SER A 58 20.10 3.65 -18.62
C SER A 58 20.20 5.15 -18.36
N LEU A 59 19.21 5.74 -17.67
CA LEU A 59 19.22 7.15 -17.28
C LEU A 59 19.86 7.38 -15.89
N SER A 60 20.04 6.34 -15.08
CA SER A 60 20.68 6.40 -13.75
C SER A 60 22.15 6.81 -13.77
N THR A 61 22.84 6.67 -14.92
CA THR A 61 24.25 7.11 -15.09
C THR A 61 24.39 8.61 -15.32
N LEU A 62 23.34 9.27 -15.81
CA LEU A 62 23.35 10.72 -16.08
C LEU A 62 22.69 11.52 -14.95
N GLN A 63 21.70 10.94 -14.26
CA GLN A 63 21.04 11.56 -13.12
C GLN A 63 20.73 10.52 -12.04
N PRO A 64 20.83 10.88 -10.74
CA PRO A 64 20.42 10.00 -9.66
C PRO A 64 18.93 9.71 -9.79
N MET A 65 18.62 8.47 -10.19
CA MET A 65 17.27 8.00 -10.42
C MET A 65 16.79 7.23 -9.17
N PRO A 66 15.57 7.47 -8.66
CA PRO A 66 15.08 6.78 -7.48
C PRO A 66 15.00 5.27 -7.74
N THR A 67 15.46 4.49 -6.77
CA THR A 67 15.24 3.04 -6.77
C THR A 67 13.74 2.79 -6.56
N MET A 68 13.13 2.13 -7.54
CA MET A 68 11.71 1.77 -7.46
C MET A 68 11.56 0.68 -6.39
N GLU A 69 11.08 1.06 -5.21
CA GLU A 69 10.67 0.09 -4.20
C GLU A 69 9.42 -0.67 -4.64
N SER A 70 9.26 -1.90 -4.17
CA SER A 70 8.05 -2.67 -4.45
C SER A 70 6.82 -1.97 -3.88
N ALA A 71 5.68 -2.11 -4.57
CA ALA A 71 4.38 -1.64 -4.06
C ALA A 71 4.06 -2.23 -2.68
N GLU A 72 4.55 -3.44 -2.41
CA GLU A 72 4.49 -4.10 -1.10
C GLU A 72 5.24 -3.30 -0.03
N SER A 73 6.50 -2.93 -0.25
CA SER A 73 7.27 -2.13 0.72
C SER A 73 6.60 -0.79 1.02
N TRP A 74 6.05 -0.13 0.01
CA TRP A 74 5.28 1.09 0.19
C TRP A 74 4.00 0.86 1.01
N ALA A 75 3.23 -0.18 0.70
CA ALA A 75 2.00 -0.51 1.41
C ALA A 75 2.26 -0.86 2.89
N VAL A 76 3.33 -1.63 3.15
CA VAL A 76 3.76 -1.98 4.50
C VAL A 76 4.16 -0.72 5.28
N LYS A 77 4.96 0.19 4.70
CA LYS A 77 5.36 1.45 5.36
C LYS A 77 4.17 2.30 5.77
N ASN A 78 3.18 2.47 4.89
CA ASN A 78 1.96 3.21 5.21
C ASN A 78 1.16 2.53 6.34
N THR A 79 1.11 1.20 6.31
CA THR A 79 0.44 0.42 7.35
C THR A 79 1.17 0.55 8.69
N SER A 80 2.50 0.58 8.70
CA SER A 80 3.33 0.82 9.89
C SER A 80 3.07 2.18 10.53
N LEU A 81 2.83 3.23 9.73
CA LEU A 81 2.43 4.54 10.26
C LEU A 81 1.09 4.46 11.00
N MET A 82 0.12 3.73 10.45
CA MET A 82 -1.18 3.51 11.11
C MET A 82 -1.07 2.69 12.39
N ILE A 83 -0.21 1.66 12.40
CA ILE A 83 0.08 0.86 13.59
C ILE A 83 0.66 1.74 14.71
N GLN A 84 1.59 2.63 14.37
CA GLN A 84 2.17 3.55 15.33
C GLN A 84 1.14 4.55 15.87
N MET A 85 0.28 5.09 15.00
CA MET A 85 -0.84 5.94 15.43
C MET A 85 -1.80 5.20 16.37
N TYR A 86 -2.19 3.97 16.05
CA TYR A 86 -3.02 3.13 16.91
C TYR A 86 -2.37 2.88 18.27
N THR A 87 -1.07 2.59 18.27
CA THR A 87 -0.30 2.33 19.50
C THR A 87 -0.27 3.57 20.39
N MET A 88 0.03 4.74 19.84
CA MET A 88 0.02 6.00 20.61
C MET A 88 -1.38 6.38 21.08
N ALA A 89 -2.41 6.11 20.27
CA ALA A 89 -3.80 6.33 20.67
C ALA A 89 -4.20 5.41 21.83
N ALA A 90 -3.81 4.13 21.82
CA ALA A 90 -4.06 3.23 22.93
C ALA A 90 -3.34 3.70 24.20
N GLN A 91 -2.07 4.13 24.09
CA GLN A 91 -1.30 4.64 25.24
C GLN A 91 -1.83 5.95 25.83
N SER A 92 -2.55 6.77 25.06
CA SER A 92 -3.17 8.00 25.58
C SER A 92 -4.41 7.73 26.43
N HIS A 93 -4.99 6.54 26.32
CA HIS A 93 -6.05 6.07 27.20
C HIS A 93 -5.46 5.40 28.45
N ASP A 94 -5.98 5.79 29.60
CA ASP A 94 -5.45 5.34 30.88
C ASP A 94 -5.66 3.83 31.05
N GLY A 95 -4.59 3.11 31.40
CA GLY A 95 -4.64 1.67 31.69
C GLY A 95 -4.58 0.72 30.49
N LEU A 96 -4.33 1.19 29.25
CA LEU A 96 -4.12 0.30 28.10
C LEU A 96 -2.64 0.10 27.78
N GLY A 97 -2.20 -1.16 27.79
CA GLY A 97 -0.92 -1.60 27.26
C GLY A 97 -1.02 -2.06 25.81
N THR A 98 0.07 -1.95 25.07
CA THR A 98 0.17 -2.41 23.68
C THR A 98 1.45 -3.19 23.43
N CYS A 99 1.36 -4.26 22.64
CA CYS A 99 2.50 -5.02 22.16
C CYS A 99 2.38 -5.24 20.65
N ILE A 100 3.29 -4.64 19.88
CA ILE A 100 3.41 -4.85 18.44
C ILE A 100 4.15 -6.16 18.20
N MET A 101 3.62 -7.02 17.34
CA MET A 101 4.15 -8.35 17.06
C MET A 101 4.35 -8.55 15.56
N GLU A 102 5.55 -8.98 15.17
CA GLU A 102 5.93 -9.35 13.79
C GLU A 102 6.17 -10.85 13.62
N GLY A 103 6.55 -11.55 14.70
CA GLY A 103 7.00 -12.95 14.67
C GLY A 103 5.88 -13.99 14.63
N PHE A 104 4.96 -13.89 13.66
CA PHE A 104 3.86 -14.83 13.47
C PHE A 104 3.83 -15.44 12.06
N ASP A 105 3.16 -16.58 11.90
CA ASP A 105 2.89 -17.15 10.56
C ASP A 105 1.75 -16.37 9.90
N ALA A 106 2.11 -15.41 9.04
CA ALA A 106 1.16 -14.57 8.34
C ALA A 106 0.21 -15.34 7.42
N ARG A 107 0.66 -16.44 6.78
CA ARG A 107 -0.20 -17.25 5.91
C ARG A 107 -1.30 -17.91 6.73
N ARG A 108 -0.91 -18.56 7.83
CA ARG A 108 -1.86 -19.22 8.73
C ARG A 108 -2.78 -18.23 9.44
N ALA A 109 -2.27 -17.05 9.80
CA ALA A 109 -3.10 -15.98 10.36
C ALA A 109 -4.17 -15.50 9.37
N LYS A 110 -3.81 -15.30 8.09
CA LYS A 110 -4.77 -14.96 7.04
C LYS A 110 -5.83 -16.05 6.86
N GLU A 111 -5.45 -17.33 6.93
CA GLU A 111 -6.38 -18.46 6.84
C GLU A 111 -7.40 -18.45 8.00
N ILE A 112 -6.92 -18.30 9.24
CA ILE A 112 -7.79 -18.29 10.44
C ILE A 112 -8.76 -17.11 10.41
N LEU A 113 -8.29 -15.94 9.94
CA LEU A 113 -9.07 -14.70 9.91
C LEU A 113 -9.88 -14.51 8.61
N ASN A 114 -9.87 -15.50 7.70
CA ASN A 114 -10.50 -15.43 6.38
C ASN A 114 -10.09 -14.19 5.56
N ILE A 115 -8.82 -13.80 5.63
CA ILE A 115 -8.26 -12.68 4.87
C ILE A 115 -7.79 -13.17 3.49
N PRO A 116 -8.14 -12.48 2.38
CA PRO A 116 -7.66 -12.82 1.05
C PRO A 116 -6.13 -12.91 0.96
N GLN A 117 -5.63 -14.04 0.46
CA GLN A 117 -4.21 -14.38 0.51
C GLN A 117 -3.34 -13.55 -0.46
N ASP A 118 -3.93 -13.14 -1.58
CA ASP A 118 -3.31 -12.50 -2.74
C ASP A 118 -3.39 -10.96 -2.72
N ARG A 119 -4.31 -10.42 -1.92
CA ARG A 119 -4.55 -8.97 -1.85
C ARG A 119 -3.85 -8.29 -0.67
N TYR A 120 -3.78 -8.95 0.48
CA TYR A 120 -3.29 -8.32 1.70
C TYR A 120 -2.02 -8.99 2.23
N ALA A 121 -1.04 -8.16 2.57
CA ALA A 121 0.05 -8.52 3.46
C ALA A 121 -0.34 -8.21 4.92
N LEU A 122 0.11 -9.06 5.84
CA LEU A 122 -0.01 -8.85 7.28
C LEU A 122 1.38 -8.50 7.83
N PRO A 123 1.76 -7.21 7.88
CA PRO A 123 3.08 -6.83 8.38
C PRO A 123 3.20 -7.02 9.90
N MET A 124 2.17 -6.67 10.66
CA MET A 124 2.19 -6.62 12.12
C MET A 124 0.79 -6.80 12.71
N MET A 125 0.74 -7.32 13.93
CA MET A 125 -0.45 -7.31 14.78
C MET A 125 -0.16 -6.57 16.08
N VAL A 126 -1.18 -5.98 16.70
CA VAL A 126 -1.02 -5.30 17.99
C VAL A 126 -1.94 -5.93 19.00
N ALA A 127 -1.36 -6.55 20.03
CA ALA A 127 -2.11 -6.93 21.22
C ALA A 127 -2.32 -5.68 22.08
N THR A 128 -3.56 -5.47 22.52
CA THR A 128 -3.96 -4.34 23.37
C THR A 128 -4.79 -4.85 24.54
N GLY A 129 -4.53 -4.37 25.75
CA GLY A 129 -5.29 -4.70 26.95
C GLY A 129 -4.67 -4.18 28.22
#